data_AF-A0AAN7J9K5-F1
#
_entry.id   AF-A0AAN7J9K5-F1
#
_cell.length_a   1.000
_cell.length_b   1.000
_cell.length_c   1.000
_cell.angle_alpha   90.00
_cell.angle_beta   90.00
_cell.angle_gamma   90.00
#
_symmetry.space_group_name_H-M   'P 1'
#
loop_
_entity.id
_entity.type
_entity.pdbx_description
1 polymer ?
#
loop_
_entity_poly.entity_id
_entity_poly.type
_entity_poly.pdbx_seq_one_letter_code
_entity_poly.pdbx_strand_id
1 'polypeptide(L)'
;MVYALLAFLLRCPEHSVPYPWERCYNVMTKVLYYKNIDDGTMVIDLRPRVNLGGGLDHENSMWNQLTGQSSGRQPPFCDYQYDQNSPVIFYTNCLGCLIYIIMPDLVQFCPLCGQFVS
;
A
#
# COMPACT_ATOMS: atom_id res chain seq x y z
N MET A 1 -15.97 -0.80 2.07
CA MET A 1 -15.10 -0.85 3.26
C MET A 1 -13.64 -0.51 2.93
N VAL A 2 -13.02 -1.15 1.93
CA VAL A 2 -11.62 -0.87 1.53
C VAL A 2 -11.37 0.60 1.14
N TYR A 3 -12.28 1.26 0.41
CA TYR A 3 -12.13 2.70 0.10
C TYR A 3 -12.17 3.60 1.34
N ALA A 4 -12.91 3.22 2.38
CA ALA A 4 -12.92 3.97 3.64
C ALA A 4 -11.58 3.81 4.39
N LEU A 5 -10.97 2.62 4.33
CA LEU A 5 -9.60 2.42 4.82
C LEU A 5 -8.62 3.31 4.05
N LEU A 6 -8.66 3.35 2.72
CA LEU A 6 -7.77 4.22 1.94
C LEU A 6 -7.90 5.69 2.32
N ALA A 7 -9.14 6.17 2.39
CA ALA A 7 -9.42 7.55 2.78
C ALA A 7 -8.89 7.86 4.19
N PHE A 8 -8.97 6.90 5.11
CA PHE A 8 -8.36 7.03 6.44
C PHE A 8 -6.84 7.10 6.37
N LEU A 9 -6.19 6.18 5.66
CA LEU A 9 -4.73 6.12 5.52
C LEU A 9 -4.15 7.36 4.86
N LEU A 10 -4.91 8.05 4.01
CA LEU A 10 -4.50 9.30 3.38
C LEU A 10 -4.65 10.52 4.29
N ARG A 11 -5.63 10.50 5.20
CA ARG A 11 -5.91 11.63 6.09
C ARG A 11 -5.16 11.56 7.41
N CYS A 12 -4.92 10.36 7.91
CA CYS A 12 -4.37 10.10 9.25
C CYS A 12 -3.40 8.89 9.22
N PRO A 13 -2.33 8.90 8.40
CA PRO A 13 -1.46 7.73 8.21
C PRO A 13 -0.81 7.24 9.52
N GLU A 14 -0.46 8.16 10.40
CA GLU A 14 0.16 7.93 11.71
C GLU A 14 -0.79 7.38 12.79
N HIS A 15 -2.11 7.41 12.55
CA HIS A 15 -3.10 6.95 13.53
C HIS A 15 -3.36 5.45 13.39
N SER A 16 -3.72 4.80 14.51
CA SER A 16 -4.20 3.42 14.48
C SER A 16 -5.40 3.31 13.54
N VAL A 17 -5.40 2.27 12.69
CA VAL A 17 -6.50 2.06 11.73
C VAL A 17 -7.81 1.82 12.49
N PRO A 18 -8.96 2.29 11.95
CA PRO A 18 -10.24 2.14 12.63
C PRO A 18 -10.71 0.68 12.59
N TYR A 19 -11.47 0.27 13.61
CA TYR A 19 -12.20 -1.00 13.57
C TYR A 19 -13.05 -1.09 12.28
N PRO A 20 -13.10 -2.25 11.59
CA PRO A 20 -12.54 -3.57 11.95
C PRO A 20 -11.15 -3.85 11.35
N TRP A 21 -10.40 -2.82 10.96
CA TRP A 21 -9.09 -3.00 10.34
C TRP A 21 -7.99 -3.19 11.37
N GLU A 22 -7.04 -4.05 11.02
CA GLU A 22 -5.78 -4.24 11.72
C GLU A 22 -4.63 -3.94 10.75
N ARG A 23 -3.61 -3.21 11.20
CA ARG A 23 -2.39 -2.95 10.44
C ARG A 23 -1.34 -3.98 10.85
N CYS A 24 -0.86 -4.75 9.89
CA CYS A 24 0.04 -5.88 10.13
C CYS A 24 1.32 -5.73 9.32
N TYR A 25 2.45 -6.08 9.92
CA TYR A 25 3.74 -6.13 9.26
C TYR A 25 4.31 -7.54 9.33
N ASN A 26 4.52 -8.18 8.17
CA ASN A 26 5.17 -9.49 8.12
C ASN A 26 6.68 -9.30 8.09
N VAL A 27 7.35 -9.68 9.18
CA VAL A 27 8.80 -9.50 9.35
C VAL A 27 9.62 -10.32 8.36
N MET A 28 9.12 -11.51 7.97
CA MET A 28 9.82 -12.39 7.02
C MET A 28 9.72 -11.88 5.59
N THR A 29 8.51 -11.52 5.14
CA THR A 29 8.29 -11.07 3.77
C THR A 29 8.53 -9.56 3.60
N LYS A 30 8.72 -8.83 4.71
CA LYS A 30 8.84 -7.37 4.76
C LYS A 30 7.62 -6.64 4.19
N VAL A 31 6.45 -7.28 4.18
CA VAL A 31 5.20 -6.74 3.62
C VAL A 31 4.36 -6.07 4.70
N LEU A 32 3.97 -4.82 4.46
CA LEU A 32 2.92 -4.13 5.17
C LEU A 32 1.56 -4.46 4.52
N TYR A 33 0.59 -4.84 5.34
CA TYR A 33 -0.77 -5.13 4.89
C TYR A 33 -1.80 -4.76 5.96
N TYR A 34 -3.06 -4.66 5.54
CA TYR A 34 -4.20 -4.41 6.40
C TYR A 34 -5.17 -5.58 6.29
N LYS A 35 -5.69 -6.03 7.42
CA LYS A 35 -6.64 -7.14 7.50
C LYS A 35 -7.93 -6.67 8.15
N ASN A 36 -9.07 -6.94 7.52
CA ASN A 36 -10.37 -6.79 8.16
C ASN A 36 -10.64 -8.06 8.98
N ILE A 37 -10.87 -7.90 10.28
CA ILE A 37 -11.07 -9.04 11.18
C ILE A 37 -12.45 -9.67 11.06
N ASP A 38 -13.44 -8.93 10.56
CA ASP A 38 -14.83 -9.41 10.46
C ASP A 38 -15.02 -10.32 9.25
N ASP A 39 -14.43 -9.96 8.09
CA ASP A 39 -14.62 -10.67 6.82
C ASP A 39 -13.35 -11.30 6.23
N GLY A 40 -12.19 -11.08 6.86
CA GLY A 40 -10.91 -11.61 6.41
C GLY A 40 -10.29 -10.90 5.20
N THR A 41 -10.87 -9.81 4.70
CA THR A 41 -10.35 -9.04 3.57
C THR A 41 -8.93 -8.55 3.85
N MET A 42 -8.03 -8.73 2.88
CA MET A 42 -6.64 -8.27 2.97
C MET A 42 -6.33 -7.19 1.93
N VAL A 43 -5.61 -6.17 2.36
CA VAL A 43 -5.13 -5.06 1.54
C VAL A 43 -3.62 -4.96 1.68
N ILE A 44 -2.88 -5.22 0.60
CA ILE A 44 -1.41 -5.11 0.58
C ILE A 44 -1.01 -3.66 0.29
N ASP A 45 0.01 -3.16 0.98
CA ASP A 45 0.51 -1.80 0.81
C ASP A 45 1.86 -1.79 0.08
N LEU A 46 1.86 -1.43 -1.21
CA LEU A 46 3.06 -1.34 -2.03
C LEU A 46 3.64 0.07 -2.12
N ARG A 47 3.13 1.03 -1.34
CA ARG A 47 3.69 2.39 -1.33
C ARG A 47 5.16 2.36 -0.88
N PRO A 48 6.07 3.08 -1.55
CA PRO A 48 7.50 3.05 -1.23
C PRO A 48 7.83 3.50 0.20
N ARG A 49 7.00 4.39 0.77
CA ARG A 49 7.14 4.88 2.14
C ARG A 49 5.78 5.05 2.79
N VAL A 50 5.61 4.52 4.00
CA VAL A 50 4.38 4.62 4.79
C VAL A 50 4.70 5.04 6.21
N ASN A 51 4.11 6.14 6.67
CA ASN A 51 4.23 6.57 8.06
C ASN A 51 3.41 5.63 8.98
N LEU A 52 4.09 5.00 9.94
CA LEU A 52 3.50 4.09 10.91
C LEU A 52 3.10 4.77 12.23
N GLY A 53 3.41 6.06 12.38
CA GLY A 53 3.25 6.84 13.59
C GLY A 53 4.46 6.75 14.52
N GLY A 54 4.51 7.63 15.52
CA GLY A 54 5.59 7.64 16.52
C GLY A 54 6.98 7.94 15.95
N GLY A 55 7.06 8.59 14.78
CA GLY A 55 8.32 8.85 14.08
C GLY A 55 8.90 7.65 13.33
N LEU A 56 8.13 6.57 13.16
CA LEU A 56 8.53 5.38 12.42
C LEU A 56 7.94 5.39 11.01
N ASP A 57 8.79 5.15 10.02
CA ASP A 57 8.38 4.94 8.62
C ASP A 57 8.69 3.51 8.18
N HIS A 58 7.79 2.94 7.40
CA HIS A 58 8.03 1.71 6.64
C HIS A 58 8.52 2.07 5.24
N GLU A 59 9.71 1.60 4.88
CA GLU A 59 10.22 1.65 3.51
C GLU A 59 9.96 0.32 2.79
N ASN A 60 9.44 0.39 1.58
CA ASN A 60 9.09 -0.76 0.76
C ASN A 60 9.74 -0.65 -0.64
N SER A 61 10.60 -1.60 -0.99
CA SER A 61 11.20 -1.67 -2.33
C SER A 61 10.46 -2.61 -3.28
N MET A 62 9.39 -3.28 -2.81
CA MET A 62 8.66 -4.29 -3.59
C MET A 62 8.03 -3.69 -4.85
N TRP A 63 7.47 -2.47 -4.78
CA TRP A 63 6.97 -1.79 -5.97
C TRP A 63 8.04 -1.67 -7.07
N ASN A 64 9.21 -1.16 -6.70
CA ASN A 64 10.32 -0.97 -7.65
C ASN A 64 10.80 -2.30 -8.23
N GLN A 65 10.79 -3.37 -7.43
CA GLN A 65 11.15 -4.72 -7.89
C GLN A 65 10.11 -5.28 -8.87
N LEU A 66 8.82 -5.02 -8.66
CA LEU A 66 7.74 -5.56 -9.48
C LEU A 66 7.56 -4.79 -10.80
N THR A 67 7.76 -3.48 -10.80
CA THR A 67 7.50 -2.63 -11.97
C THR A 67 8.76 -2.20 -12.71
N GLY A 68 9.94 -2.38 -12.11
CA GLY A 68 11.20 -1.83 -12.62
C GLY A 68 11.26 -0.30 -12.59
N GLN A 69 10.26 0.36 -12.02
CA GLN A 69 10.25 1.81 -11.84
C GLN A 69 10.99 2.14 -10.56
N SER A 70 12.03 2.96 -10.66
CA SER A 70 12.62 3.60 -9.49
C SER A 70 11.72 4.78 -9.11
N SER A 71 11.05 4.71 -7.97
CA SER A 71 10.42 5.87 -7.31
C SER A 71 11.51 6.83 -6.81
N GLY A 72 12.27 7.41 -7.74
CA GLY A 72 13.59 7.98 -7.47
C GLY A 72 13.97 9.09 -8.43
N ARG A 73 13.23 10.21 -8.38
CA ARG A 73 13.77 11.56 -8.59
C ARG A 73 13.00 12.56 -7.73
N GLN A 74 13.33 12.65 -6.44
CA GLN A 74 13.01 13.86 -5.67
C GLN A 74 14.30 14.65 -5.41
N PRO A 75 14.32 15.97 -5.64
CA PRO A 75 15.45 16.83 -5.32
C PRO A 75 15.76 16.81 -3.82
N PRO A 76 17.02 17.03 -3.39
CA PRO A 76 17.45 16.90 -2.00
C PRO A 76 16.90 17.97 -1.03
N PHE A 77 15.99 18.84 -1.46
CA PHE A 77 15.49 19.99 -0.67
C PHE A 77 13.97 20.19 -0.75
N CYS A 78 13.19 19.18 -1.13
CA CYS A 78 11.73 19.29 -1.05
C CYS A 78 11.25 18.85 0.34
N ASP A 79 10.52 19.75 0.98
CA ASP A 79 9.95 19.65 2.32
C ASP A 79 9.21 18.32 2.52
N TYR A 80 9.41 17.69 3.69
CA TYR A 80 8.96 16.34 4.08
C TYR A 80 7.45 16.24 4.31
N GLN A 81 6.62 16.71 3.37
CA GLN A 81 5.19 16.39 3.40
C GLN A 81 5.01 15.04 2.73
N TYR A 82 4.95 14.00 3.57
CA TYR A 82 4.52 12.62 3.30
C TYR A 82 4.10 12.41 1.84
N ASP A 83 4.95 11.70 1.10
CA ASP A 83 4.81 11.33 -0.30
C ASP A 83 3.64 10.33 -0.50
N GLN A 84 2.45 10.73 -0.04
CA GLN A 84 1.14 10.14 -0.24
C GLN A 84 0.63 10.51 -1.63
N ASN A 85 1.50 10.43 -2.64
CA ASN A 85 1.14 10.62 -4.04
C ASN A 85 -0.08 9.74 -4.30
N SER A 86 -1.21 10.41 -4.63
CA SER A 86 -2.58 9.88 -4.68
C SER A 86 -2.65 8.38 -4.98
N PRO A 87 -2.55 7.52 -3.95
CA PRO A 87 -2.33 6.11 -4.17
C PRO A 87 -3.62 5.50 -4.69
N VAL A 88 -3.45 4.54 -5.58
CA VAL A 88 -4.58 3.86 -6.21
C VAL A 88 -4.77 2.52 -5.54
N ILE A 89 -6.01 2.25 -5.13
CA ILE A 89 -6.41 0.90 -4.81
C ILE A 89 -6.91 0.23 -6.07
N PHE A 90 -6.36 -0.93 -6.35
CA PHE A 90 -6.97 -1.87 -7.26
C PHE A 90 -7.22 -3.20 -6.56
N TYR A 91 -8.10 -4.00 -7.14
CA TYR A 91 -8.34 -5.36 -6.70
C TYR A 91 -8.09 -6.30 -7.87
N THR A 92 -7.58 -7.50 -7.56
CA THR A 92 -7.30 -8.53 -8.56
C THR A 92 -7.63 -9.89 -8.00
N ASN A 93 -7.95 -10.82 -8.90
CA ASN A 93 -8.12 -12.22 -8.57
C ASN A 93 -6.88 -13.02 -9.00
N CYS A 94 -5.72 -12.69 -8.42
CA CYS A 94 -4.52 -13.47 -8.69
C CYS A 94 -4.63 -14.82 -7.97
N LEU A 95 -4.37 -15.90 -8.70
CA LEU A 95 -4.31 -17.27 -8.16
C LEU A 95 -5.60 -17.74 -7.45
N GLY A 96 -6.77 -17.19 -7.81
CA GLY A 96 -8.05 -17.55 -7.21
C GLY A 96 -8.36 -16.85 -5.88
N CYS A 97 -7.52 -15.91 -5.45
CA CYS A 97 -7.71 -15.10 -4.25
C CYS A 97 -8.02 -13.65 -4.64
N LEU A 98 -9.14 -13.12 -4.13
CA LEU A 98 -9.43 -11.69 -4.22
C LEU A 98 -8.49 -10.93 -3.27
N ILE A 99 -7.60 -10.13 -3.84
CA ILE A 99 -6.62 -9.33 -3.09
C ILE A 99 -6.77 -7.87 -3.49
N TYR A 100 -6.75 -6.99 -2.50
CA TYR A 100 -6.68 -5.54 -2.69
C TYR A 100 -5.24 -5.08 -2.54
N ILE A 101 -4.82 -4.13 -3.37
CA ILE A 101 -3.44 -3.64 -3.37
C ILE A 101 -3.47 -2.12 -3.48
N ILE A 102 -2.84 -1.44 -2.54
CA ILE A 102 -2.55 -0.01 -2.58
C ILE A 102 -1.23 0.17 -3.32
N MET A 103 -1.25 0.92 -4.41
CA MET A 103 -0.10 1.16 -5.28
C MET A 103 0.21 2.67 -5.34
N PRO A 104 1.48 3.05 -5.51
CA PRO A 104 1.85 4.45 -5.68
C PRO A 104 1.35 5.03 -7.01
N ASP A 105 1.30 4.22 -8.07
CA ASP A 105 0.91 4.65 -9.41
C ASP A 105 -0.09 3.69 -10.08
N LEU A 106 -0.77 4.18 -11.13
CA LEU A 106 -1.63 3.38 -11.98
C LEU A 106 -0.81 2.36 -12.80
N VAL A 107 -1.32 1.14 -12.88
CA VAL A 107 -0.75 0.06 -13.69
C VAL A 107 -1.76 -0.46 -14.70
N GLN A 108 -1.26 -0.90 -15.86
CA GLN A 108 -2.07 -1.62 -16.85
C GLN A 108 -2.11 -3.13 -16.58
N PHE A 109 -1.08 -3.65 -15.89
CA PHE A 109 -0.92 -5.06 -15.58
C PHE A 109 -0.74 -5.23 -14.08
N CYS A 110 -1.38 -6.24 -13.51
CA CYS A 110 -1.23 -6.59 -12.11
C CYS A 110 0.24 -6.91 -11.81
N PRO A 111 0.88 -6.22 -10.85
CA PRO A 111 2.30 -6.44 -10.55
C PRO A 111 2.56 -7.82 -9.94
N LEU A 112 1.55 -8.50 -9.37
CA LEU A 112 1.72 -9.82 -8.75
C LEU A 112 1.61 -10.99 -9.75
N CYS A 113 0.72 -10.89 -10.74
CA CYS A 113 0.42 -12.01 -11.65
C CYS A 113 0.46 -11.65 -13.14
N GLY A 114 0.77 -10.41 -13.51
CA GLY A 114 0.92 -9.96 -14.89
C GLY A 114 -0.37 -9.89 -15.71
N GLN A 115 -1.53 -10.17 -15.12
CA GLN A 115 -2.81 -10.07 -15.80
C GLN A 115 -3.21 -8.62 -16.04
N PHE A 116 -3.86 -8.36 -17.18
CA PHE A 116 -4.39 -7.03 -17.49
C PHE A 116 -5.45 -6.62 -16.47
N VAL A 117 -5.37 -5.38 -15.99
CA VAL A 117 -6.32 -4.81 -15.04
C VAL A 117 -7.35 -4.02 -15.85
N SER A 118 -8.59 -4.52 -15.91
CA SER A 118 -9.72 -3.86 -16.60
C SER A 118 -10.49 -2.92 -15.67
#